data_AF-A0A158P913-F1
#
_entry.id   AF-A0A158P913-F1
#
_cell.length_a   1.000
_cell.length_b   1.000
_cell.length_c   1.000
_cell.angle_alpha   90.00
_cell.angle_beta   90.00
_cell.angle_gamma   90.00
#
_symmetry.space_group_name_H-M   'P 1'
#
loop_
_entity.id
_entity.type
_entity.pdbx_description
1 polymer ?
#
loop_
_entity_poly.entity_id
_entity_poly.type
_entity_poly.pdbx_seq_one_letter_code
_entity_poly.pdbx_strand_id
1 'polypeptide(L)'
;MDECPGYTETGKGVVTRGSEIENDNKRAIKKFLHRLKETAGIAERTKFSKKLSDAMEHMDRYKLCLDQVSDALYKATQENGRFRVTNYKEQIALYQRQATEHRDYLQRARRALHNIRSFVQHEYWVIALQRTELGSLRREMDFAKADLEATKEPKLIESKTKVYNKAAADFEKKLAEVTSLMDGFPKIKILHVADILDWAKCTRQYHEEMAKLLDKNIKKVT
;
A
#
# COMPACT_ATOMS: atom_id res chain seq x y z
N MET A 1 22.34 -10.20 22.88
CA MET A 1 23.52 -10.74 22.17
C MET A 1 24.44 -9.56 21.95
N ASP A 2 25.62 -9.69 22.54
CA ASP A 2 26.56 -8.63 22.85
C ASP A 2 27.07 -7.87 21.61
N GLU A 3 26.94 -6.56 21.64
CA GLU A 3 27.61 -5.66 20.70
C GLU A 3 29.11 -5.65 21.01
N CYS A 4 29.91 -6.04 20.01
CA CYS A 4 31.36 -5.94 20.05
C CYS A 4 31.77 -4.45 20.07
N PRO A 5 32.52 -3.96 21.08
CA PRO A 5 32.89 -2.57 21.13
C PRO A 5 34.08 -2.30 20.21
N GLY A 6 33.89 -1.57 19.10
CA GLY A 6 35.05 -1.16 18.29
C GLY A 6 34.86 -0.65 16.85
N TYR A 7 33.66 -0.33 16.37
CA TYR A 7 33.53 0.22 15.02
C TYR A 7 32.64 1.46 14.96
N THR A 8 33.25 2.62 14.73
CA THR A 8 32.56 3.79 14.17
C THR A 8 33.33 4.24 12.92
N GLU A 9 32.62 4.31 11.81
CA GLU A 9 33.17 4.59 10.47
C GLU A 9 33.55 6.06 10.26
N THR A 10 33.31 6.90 11.26
CA THR A 10 33.87 8.24 11.39
C THR A 10 34.09 8.50 12.88
N GLY A 11 35.29 8.18 13.38
CA GLY A 11 35.65 8.23 14.80
C GLY A 11 35.67 9.63 15.41
N LYS A 12 34.49 10.19 15.71
CA LYS A 12 34.33 11.36 16.58
C LYS A 12 33.18 11.13 17.56
N GLY A 13 33.49 10.52 18.70
CA GLY A 13 32.65 10.56 19.89
C GLY A 13 32.87 11.86 20.66
N VAL A 14 31.79 12.59 20.93
CA VAL A 14 31.77 13.80 21.78
C VAL A 14 31.15 13.43 23.11
N VAL A 15 31.84 13.63 24.25
CA VAL A 15 31.25 14.19 25.49
C VAL A 15 32.35 14.94 26.27
N THR A 16 32.07 16.21 26.57
CA THR A 16 32.85 17.19 27.32
C THR A 16 32.98 16.94 28.83
N ARG A 17 34.15 17.22 29.42
CA ARG A 17 34.29 17.92 30.71
C ARG A 17 35.63 18.68 30.78
N GLY A 18 35.56 20.01 30.84
CA GLY A 18 36.70 20.90 30.78
C GLY A 18 37.46 20.95 32.10
N SER A 19 38.61 20.27 32.15
CA SER A 19 39.79 20.54 33.00
C SER A 19 40.87 19.43 32.92
N GLU A 20 40.70 18.40 32.09
CA GLU A 20 41.61 17.23 32.01
C GLU A 20 42.47 17.17 30.72
N ILE A 21 42.20 18.04 29.73
CA ILE A 21 42.77 17.97 28.37
C ILE A 21 44.30 18.17 28.35
N GLU A 22 44.86 18.95 29.28
CA GLU A 22 46.30 19.22 29.32
C GLU A 22 47.13 18.04 29.85
N ASN A 23 46.54 17.21 30.71
CA ASN A 23 47.22 16.09 31.36
C ASN A 23 47.25 14.84 30.47
N ASP A 24 46.18 14.62 29.70
CA ASP A 24 46.10 13.52 28.74
C ASP A 24 47.03 13.71 27.55
N ASN A 25 47.20 14.94 27.07
CA ASN A 25 48.17 15.25 26.01
C ASN A 25 49.62 15.02 26.47
N LYS A 26 49.99 15.44 27.68
CA LYS A 26 51.33 15.17 28.26
C LYS A 26 51.56 13.66 28.45
N ARG A 27 50.53 12.92 28.87
CA ARG A 27 50.58 11.45 29.00
C ARG A 27 50.69 10.76 27.64
N ALA A 28 49.98 11.23 26.62
CA ALA A 28 50.04 10.71 25.25
C ALA A 28 51.42 10.95 24.62
N ILE A 29 51.99 12.14 24.80
CA ILE A 29 53.35 12.49 24.35
C ILE A 29 54.40 11.62 25.08
N LYS A 30 54.24 11.40 26.38
CA LYS A 30 55.14 10.51 27.15
C LYS A 30 55.06 9.06 26.66
N LYS A 31 53.87 8.55 26.37
CA LYS A 31 53.66 7.21 25.75
C LYS A 31 54.27 7.14 24.34
N PHE A 32 54.18 8.21 23.57
CA PHE A 32 54.78 8.30 22.24
C PHE A 32 56.32 8.27 22.30
N LEU A 33 56.93 9.08 23.16
CA LEU A 33 58.38 9.07 23.40
C LEU A 33 58.86 7.72 23.93
N HIS A 34 58.08 7.05 24.78
CA HIS A 34 58.40 5.70 25.24
C HIS A 34 58.43 4.68 24.09
N ARG A 35 57.43 4.70 23.21
CA ARG A 35 57.40 3.84 21.99
C ARG A 35 58.57 4.11 21.05
N LEU A 36 58.99 5.38 20.91
CA LEU A 36 60.20 5.72 20.14
C LEU A 36 61.48 5.18 20.79
N LYS A 37 61.59 5.25 22.12
CA LYS A 37 62.72 4.67 22.86
C LYS A 37 62.77 3.14 22.75
N GLU A 38 61.63 2.48 22.76
CA GLU A 38 61.53 1.02 22.50
C GLU A 38 61.94 0.67 21.07
N THR A 39 61.57 1.49 20.08
CA THR A 39 61.89 1.28 18.66
C THR A 39 63.37 1.54 18.36
N ALA A 40 63.98 2.52 19.04
CA ALA A 40 65.41 2.85 18.95
C ALA A 40 66.31 1.91 19.79
N GLY A 41 65.73 0.93 20.50
CA GLY A 41 66.48 -0.03 21.33
C GLY A 41 67.00 0.53 22.66
N ILE A 42 66.58 1.73 23.05
CA ILE A 42 67.00 2.42 24.28
C ILE A 42 66.17 1.94 25.49
N ALA A 43 64.97 1.41 25.26
CA ALA A 43 64.09 0.82 26.28
C ALA A 43 63.79 -0.65 25.96
N GLU A 44 63.80 -1.51 26.98
CA GLU A 44 63.62 -2.95 26.83
C GLU A 44 62.16 -3.29 26.49
N ARG A 45 61.93 -3.83 25.28
CA ARG A 45 60.59 -4.23 24.82
C ARG A 45 60.34 -5.68 25.21
N THR A 46 59.28 -5.95 25.98
CA THR A 46 58.82 -7.32 26.22
C THR A 46 58.45 -7.96 24.88
N LYS A 47 59.28 -8.92 24.43
CA LYS A 47 59.03 -9.64 23.17
C LYS A 47 58.03 -10.75 23.45
N PHE A 48 56.97 -10.82 22.64
CA PHE A 48 56.09 -11.98 22.63
C PHE A 48 56.90 -13.24 22.26
N SER A 49 56.46 -14.40 22.74
CA SER A 49 57.08 -15.66 22.33
C SER A 49 56.94 -15.80 20.81
N LYS A 50 57.96 -16.36 20.16
CA LYS A 50 57.96 -16.57 18.70
C LYS A 50 56.70 -17.31 18.24
N LYS A 51 56.30 -18.34 19.00
CA LYS A 51 55.06 -19.10 18.79
C LYS A 51 53.80 -18.23 18.77
N LEU A 52 53.71 -17.23 19.65
CA LEU A 52 52.55 -16.33 19.69
C LEU A 52 52.59 -15.33 18.52
N SER A 53 53.77 -14.80 18.18
CA SER A 53 53.94 -13.90 17.04
C SER A 53 53.57 -14.57 15.72
N ASP A 54 54.04 -15.79 15.50
CA ASP A 54 53.76 -16.57 14.28
C ASP A 54 52.26 -16.90 14.17
N ALA A 55 51.60 -17.19 15.30
CA ALA A 55 50.16 -17.44 15.35
C ALA A 55 49.34 -16.18 15.01
N MET A 56 49.77 -15.00 15.48
CA MET A 56 49.14 -13.72 15.12
C MET A 56 49.30 -13.42 13.63
N GLU A 57 50.49 -13.63 13.07
CA GLU A 57 50.73 -13.41 11.64
C GLU A 57 49.90 -14.37 10.77
N HIS A 58 49.79 -15.64 11.19
CA HIS A 58 48.93 -16.61 10.52
C HIS A 58 47.45 -16.19 10.58
N MET A 59 46.98 -15.69 11.72
CA MET A 59 45.62 -15.17 11.88
C MET A 59 45.36 -13.97 10.97
N ASP A 60 46.31 -13.03 10.87
CA ASP A 60 46.17 -11.85 10.00
C ASP A 60 46.10 -12.25 8.52
N ARG A 61 46.93 -13.21 8.09
CA ARG A 61 46.87 -13.78 6.73
C ARG A 61 45.54 -14.50 6.47
N TYR A 62 45.03 -15.22 7.46
CA TYR A 62 43.75 -15.91 7.36
C TYR A 62 42.59 -14.91 7.25
N LYS A 63 42.61 -13.82 8.01
CA LYS A 63 41.63 -12.72 7.91
C LYS A 63 41.62 -12.10 6.51
N LEU A 64 42.80 -11.82 5.94
CA LEU A 64 42.92 -11.30 4.57
C LEU A 64 42.35 -12.27 3.53
N CYS A 65 42.59 -13.57 3.70
CA CYS A 65 42.01 -14.60 2.85
C CYS A 65 40.48 -14.62 2.96
N LEU A 66 39.93 -14.55 4.18
CA LEU A 66 38.49 -14.49 4.40
C LEU A 66 37.85 -13.24 3.79
N ASP A 67 38.51 -12.07 3.90
CA ASP A 67 38.03 -10.85 3.24
C ASP A 67 37.94 -11.04 1.72
N GLN A 68 38.99 -11.60 1.10
CA GLN A 68 39.02 -11.85 -0.35
C GLN A 68 37.95 -12.87 -0.79
N VAL A 69 37.78 -13.95 -0.02
CA VAL A 69 36.78 -14.98 -0.29
C VAL A 69 35.37 -14.41 -0.14
N SER A 70 35.11 -13.65 0.93
CA SER A 70 33.84 -12.95 1.13
C SER A 70 33.54 -12.04 -0.05
N ASP A 71 34.50 -11.20 -0.43
CA ASP A 71 34.35 -10.25 -1.53
C ASP A 71 34.06 -10.96 -2.86
N ALA A 72 34.78 -12.05 -3.15
CA ALA A 72 34.58 -12.90 -4.32
C ALA A 72 33.22 -13.61 -4.34
N LEU A 73 32.79 -14.17 -3.21
CA LEU A 73 31.47 -14.80 -3.06
C LEU A 73 30.35 -13.77 -3.26
N TYR A 74 30.50 -12.55 -2.74
CA TYR A 74 29.58 -11.46 -3.04
C TYR A 74 29.56 -11.11 -4.54
N LYS A 75 30.69 -11.22 -5.28
CA LYS A 75 30.72 -10.96 -6.75
C LYS A 75 30.04 -12.07 -7.53
N ALA A 76 30.26 -13.31 -7.11
CA ALA A 76 29.68 -14.49 -7.74
C ALA A 76 28.16 -14.61 -7.48
N THR A 77 27.69 -14.25 -6.30
CA THR A 77 26.25 -14.34 -5.95
C THR A 77 25.40 -13.19 -6.51
N GLN A 78 26.03 -12.06 -6.86
CA GLN A 78 25.36 -10.93 -7.52
C GLN A 78 26.17 -10.51 -8.77
N GLU A 79 26.00 -11.27 -9.85
CA GLU A 79 26.75 -11.07 -11.12
C GLU A 79 26.51 -9.69 -11.76
N ASN A 80 25.38 -9.03 -11.47
CA ASN A 80 25.11 -7.69 -11.99
C ASN A 80 25.65 -6.60 -11.05
N GLY A 81 26.84 -6.07 -11.38
CA GLY A 81 27.48 -4.97 -10.65
C GLY A 81 26.65 -3.69 -10.51
N ARG A 82 25.60 -3.50 -11.33
CA ARG A 82 24.63 -2.40 -11.21
C ARG A 82 23.84 -2.42 -9.90
N PHE A 83 23.52 -3.61 -9.36
CA PHE A 83 22.79 -3.72 -8.08
C PHE A 83 23.67 -3.47 -6.85
N ARG A 84 25.01 -3.41 -7.04
CA ARG A 84 25.97 -3.09 -5.97
C ARG A 84 26.03 -1.59 -5.63
N VAL A 85 25.57 -0.72 -6.53
CA VAL A 85 25.74 0.74 -6.43
C VAL A 85 24.41 1.49 -6.20
N THR A 86 23.25 0.87 -6.48
CA THR A 86 21.97 1.40 -5.99
C THR A 86 21.91 1.25 -4.48
N ASN A 87 22.12 2.36 -3.79
CA ASN A 87 21.99 2.51 -2.35
C ASN A 87 20.68 1.83 -1.91
N TYR A 88 20.76 0.70 -1.20
CA TYR A 88 19.60 -0.08 -0.75
C TYR A 88 18.52 0.81 -0.10
N LYS A 89 18.93 1.90 0.55
CA LYS A 89 18.05 2.94 1.10
C LYS A 89 17.21 3.63 0.04
N GLU A 90 17.77 3.96 -1.12
CA GLU A 90 17.04 4.54 -2.25
C GLU A 90 16.05 3.54 -2.87
N GLN A 91 16.42 2.27 -2.95
CA GLN A 91 15.53 1.22 -3.44
C GLN A 91 14.35 0.97 -2.48
N ILE A 92 14.61 0.93 -1.17
CA ILE A 92 13.57 0.85 -0.13
C ILE A 92 12.66 2.08 -0.20
N ALA A 93 13.24 3.28 -0.34
CA ALA A 93 12.46 4.53 -0.44
C ALA A 93 11.59 4.56 -1.71
N LEU A 94 12.07 4.01 -2.83
CA LEU A 94 11.27 3.85 -4.05
C LEU A 94 10.06 2.93 -3.79
N TYR A 95 10.27 1.75 -3.22
CA TYR A 95 9.18 0.82 -2.94
C TYR A 95 8.15 1.41 -1.97
N GLN A 96 8.60 2.17 -0.96
CA GLN A 96 7.71 2.89 -0.06
C GLN A 96 6.85 3.91 -0.81
N ARG A 97 7.44 4.71 -1.73
CA ARG A 97 6.68 5.67 -2.54
C ARG A 97 5.67 5.00 -3.46
N GLN A 98 6.06 3.90 -4.10
CA GLN A 98 5.15 3.11 -4.95
C GLN A 98 3.98 2.53 -4.15
N ALA A 99 4.25 2.01 -2.95
CA ALA A 99 3.22 1.47 -2.07
C ALA A 99 2.24 2.56 -1.61
N THR A 100 2.72 3.75 -1.28
CA THR A 100 1.87 4.90 -0.93
C THR A 100 1.00 5.31 -2.12
N GLU A 101 1.59 5.52 -3.29
CA GLU A 101 0.84 5.91 -4.50
C GLU A 101 -0.23 4.87 -4.86
N HIS A 102 0.07 3.58 -4.72
CA HIS A 102 -0.90 2.52 -4.94
C HIS A 102 -2.06 2.55 -3.94
N ARG A 103 -1.80 2.77 -2.65
CA ARG A 103 -2.85 2.89 -1.62
C ARG A 103 -3.76 4.09 -1.91
N ASP A 104 -3.17 5.22 -2.26
CA ASP A 104 -3.92 6.44 -2.56
C ASP A 104 -4.75 6.27 -3.84
N TYR A 105 -4.20 5.62 -4.87
CA TYR A 105 -4.95 5.23 -6.06
C TYR A 105 -6.16 4.36 -5.71
N LEU A 106 -5.99 3.31 -4.90
CA LEU A 106 -7.11 2.45 -4.49
C LEU A 106 -8.20 3.23 -3.75
N GLN A 107 -7.84 4.28 -3.01
CA GLN A 107 -8.83 5.14 -2.35
C GLN A 107 -9.56 6.03 -3.35
N ARG A 108 -8.84 6.67 -4.28
CA ARG A 108 -9.42 7.51 -5.34
C ARG A 108 -10.32 6.69 -6.27
N ALA A 109 -9.87 5.53 -6.72
CA ALA A 109 -10.63 4.62 -7.58
C ALA A 109 -11.93 4.15 -6.90
N ARG A 110 -11.88 3.82 -5.60
CA ARG A 110 -13.09 3.46 -4.83
C ARG A 110 -14.08 4.61 -4.68
N ARG A 111 -13.58 5.85 -4.50
CA ARG A 111 -14.44 7.04 -4.44
C ARG A 111 -15.07 7.37 -5.79
N ALA A 112 -14.32 7.20 -6.88
CA ALA A 112 -14.81 7.46 -8.23
C ALA A 112 -15.98 6.54 -8.63
N LEU A 113 -16.05 5.32 -8.09
CA LEU A 113 -17.13 4.37 -8.37
C LEU A 113 -18.28 4.41 -7.33
N HIS A 114 -18.43 5.52 -6.61
CA HIS A 114 -19.37 5.62 -5.49
C HIS A 114 -20.83 5.44 -5.92
N ASN A 115 -21.27 6.13 -6.97
CA ASN A 115 -22.68 6.13 -7.38
C ASN A 115 -23.06 4.76 -7.92
N ILE A 116 -22.22 4.14 -8.74
CA ILE A 116 -22.43 2.77 -9.23
C ILE A 116 -22.58 1.79 -8.07
N ARG A 117 -21.68 1.86 -7.08
CA ARG A 117 -21.73 0.97 -5.93
C ARG A 117 -22.99 1.19 -5.09
N SER A 118 -23.35 2.45 -4.84
CA SER A 118 -24.56 2.81 -4.09
C SER A 118 -25.82 2.30 -4.80
N PHE A 119 -25.89 2.48 -6.11
CA PHE A 119 -27.01 1.99 -6.92
C PHE A 119 -27.18 0.48 -6.81
N VAL A 120 -26.10 -0.29 -7.00
CA VAL A 120 -26.15 -1.76 -6.94
C VAL A 120 -26.51 -2.26 -5.53
N GLN A 121 -26.00 -1.60 -4.49
CA GLN A 121 -26.19 -2.05 -3.11
C GLN A 121 -27.54 -1.65 -2.51
N HIS A 122 -28.10 -0.52 -2.93
CA HIS A 122 -29.27 0.06 -2.27
C HIS A 122 -30.41 0.35 -3.25
N GLU A 123 -30.18 1.22 -4.23
CA GLU A 123 -31.26 1.76 -5.08
C GLU A 123 -31.90 0.68 -5.94
N TYR A 124 -31.12 -0.26 -6.47
CA TYR A 124 -31.61 -1.39 -7.26
C TYR A 124 -32.60 -2.24 -6.47
N TRP A 125 -32.31 -2.53 -5.20
CA TRP A 125 -33.17 -3.34 -4.35
C TRP A 125 -34.50 -2.65 -4.06
N VAL A 126 -34.48 -1.33 -3.85
CA VAL A 126 -35.70 -0.54 -3.67
C VAL A 126 -36.57 -0.63 -4.92
N ILE A 127 -36.00 -0.43 -6.11
CA ILE A 127 -36.74 -0.54 -7.38
C ILE A 127 -37.28 -1.97 -7.59
N ALA A 128 -36.47 -2.98 -7.28
CA ALA A 128 -36.88 -4.38 -7.43
C ALA A 128 -38.06 -4.74 -6.51
N LEU A 129 -38.08 -4.22 -5.28
CA LEU A 129 -39.20 -4.40 -4.35
C LEU A 129 -40.48 -3.75 -4.88
N GLN A 130 -40.38 -2.48 -5.32
CA GLN A 130 -41.51 -1.73 -5.89
C GLN A 130 -42.09 -2.42 -7.13
N ARG A 131 -41.23 -2.97 -8.00
CA ARG A 131 -41.64 -3.76 -9.18
C ARG A 131 -42.36 -5.04 -8.80
N THR A 132 -41.90 -5.72 -7.75
CA THR A 132 -42.51 -6.96 -7.26
C THR A 132 -43.91 -6.70 -6.70
N GLU A 133 -44.06 -5.64 -5.93
CA GLU A 133 -45.35 -5.20 -5.38
C GLU A 133 -46.34 -4.82 -6.50
N LEU A 134 -45.89 -4.04 -7.49
CA LEU A 134 -46.69 -3.74 -8.68
C LEU A 134 -47.16 -5.02 -9.40
N GLY A 135 -46.28 -6.01 -9.52
CA GLY A 135 -46.61 -7.33 -10.08
C GLY A 135 -47.64 -8.11 -9.26
N SER A 136 -47.66 -7.94 -7.93
CA SER A 136 -48.70 -8.52 -7.06
C SER A 136 -50.04 -7.84 -7.28
N LEU A 137 -50.08 -6.51 -7.22
CA LEU A 137 -51.30 -5.72 -7.42
C LEU A 137 -51.93 -5.97 -8.79
N ARG A 138 -51.10 -6.12 -9.84
CA ARG A 138 -51.57 -6.52 -11.17
C ARG A 138 -52.32 -7.84 -11.13
N ARG A 139 -51.76 -8.87 -10.48
CA ARG A 139 -52.39 -10.21 -10.38
C ARG A 139 -53.69 -10.16 -9.58
N GLU A 140 -53.75 -9.36 -8.52
CA GLU A 140 -54.96 -9.17 -7.71
C GLU A 140 -56.06 -8.47 -8.51
N MET A 141 -55.71 -7.42 -9.25
CA MET A 141 -56.63 -6.73 -10.17
C MET A 141 -57.13 -7.67 -11.27
N ASP A 142 -56.24 -8.42 -11.92
CA ASP A 142 -56.58 -9.39 -12.97
C ASP A 142 -57.51 -10.49 -12.43
N PHE A 143 -57.25 -10.97 -11.21
CA PHE A 143 -58.12 -11.93 -10.54
C PHE A 143 -59.50 -11.35 -10.24
N ALA A 144 -59.57 -10.14 -9.67
CA ALA A 144 -60.84 -9.47 -9.38
C ALA A 144 -61.66 -9.21 -10.65
N LYS A 145 -60.99 -8.87 -11.76
CA LYS A 145 -61.61 -8.71 -13.07
C LYS A 145 -62.19 -10.03 -13.58
N ALA A 146 -61.42 -11.11 -13.57
CA ALA A 146 -61.88 -12.42 -14.00
C ALA A 146 -63.04 -12.94 -13.15
N ASP A 147 -63.00 -12.72 -11.83
CA ASP A 147 -64.07 -13.10 -10.90
C ASP A 147 -65.36 -12.30 -11.13
N LEU A 148 -65.25 -11.00 -11.45
CA LEU A 148 -66.39 -10.17 -11.88
C LEU A 148 -67.00 -10.70 -13.18
N GLU A 149 -66.19 -11.00 -14.20
CA GLU A 149 -66.64 -11.51 -15.50
C GLU A 149 -67.33 -12.89 -15.37
N ALA A 150 -66.88 -13.74 -14.45
CA ALA A 150 -67.47 -15.05 -14.20
C ALA A 150 -68.83 -14.97 -13.45
N THR A 151 -69.16 -13.83 -12.86
CA THR A 151 -70.33 -13.68 -11.97
C THR A 151 -71.60 -13.39 -12.75
N LYS A 152 -72.56 -14.31 -12.67
CA LYS A 152 -73.87 -14.20 -13.35
C LYS A 152 -74.98 -13.62 -12.47
N GLU A 153 -74.76 -13.60 -11.14
CA GLU A 153 -75.78 -13.16 -10.18
C GLU A 153 -75.81 -11.62 -10.03
N PRO A 154 -76.93 -10.95 -10.36
CA PRO A 154 -77.00 -9.48 -10.40
C PRO A 154 -76.65 -8.80 -9.07
N LYS A 155 -77.01 -9.41 -7.94
CA LYS A 155 -76.77 -8.87 -6.59
C LYS A 155 -75.29 -8.91 -6.20
N LEU A 156 -74.50 -9.83 -6.76
CA LEU A 156 -73.07 -9.98 -6.48
C LEU A 156 -72.20 -9.14 -7.42
N ILE A 157 -72.70 -8.79 -8.61
CA ILE A 157 -71.98 -7.95 -9.58
C ILE A 157 -71.59 -6.60 -8.96
N GLU A 158 -72.50 -5.95 -8.22
CA GLU A 158 -72.21 -4.65 -7.60
C GLU A 158 -71.07 -4.75 -6.57
N SER A 159 -71.09 -5.81 -5.74
CA SER A 159 -70.04 -6.06 -4.74
C SER A 159 -68.69 -6.33 -5.41
N LYS A 160 -68.65 -7.20 -6.43
CA LYS A 160 -67.41 -7.53 -7.15
C LYS A 160 -66.88 -6.37 -7.98
N THR A 161 -67.75 -5.52 -8.51
CA THR A 161 -67.36 -4.27 -9.19
C THR A 161 -66.60 -3.35 -8.24
N LYS A 162 -67.06 -3.21 -6.98
CA LYS A 162 -66.34 -2.43 -5.95
C LYS A 162 -64.96 -3.02 -5.64
N VAL A 163 -64.84 -4.35 -5.57
CA VAL A 163 -63.55 -5.05 -5.36
C VAL A 163 -62.59 -4.79 -6.52
N TYR A 164 -63.06 -4.97 -7.76
CA TYR A 164 -62.25 -4.68 -8.96
C TYR A 164 -61.79 -3.22 -9.01
N ASN A 165 -62.71 -2.27 -8.82
CA ASN A 165 -62.37 -0.83 -8.87
C ASN A 165 -61.33 -0.45 -7.81
N LYS A 166 -61.41 -1.05 -6.61
CA LYS A 166 -60.39 -0.85 -5.58
C LYS A 166 -59.03 -1.40 -6.01
N ALA A 167 -58.99 -2.65 -6.47
CA ALA A 167 -57.74 -3.27 -6.93
C ALA A 167 -57.11 -2.54 -8.13
N ALA A 168 -57.94 -2.03 -9.05
CA ALA A 168 -57.50 -1.21 -10.17
C ALA A 168 -56.90 0.12 -9.70
N ALA A 169 -57.56 0.81 -8.76
CA ALA A 169 -57.04 2.06 -8.20
C ALA A 169 -55.69 1.86 -7.47
N ASP A 170 -55.56 0.79 -6.69
CA ASP A 170 -54.32 0.44 -5.98
C ASP A 170 -53.19 0.12 -6.99
N PHE A 171 -53.48 -0.63 -8.06
CA PHE A 171 -52.54 -0.91 -9.14
C PHE A 171 -52.12 0.37 -9.89
N GLU A 172 -53.07 1.22 -10.29
CA GLU A 172 -52.79 2.45 -11.02
C GLU A 172 -51.93 3.42 -10.19
N LYS A 173 -52.23 3.55 -8.90
CA LYS A 173 -51.40 4.34 -7.98
C LYS A 173 -49.96 3.81 -7.96
N LYS A 174 -49.78 2.50 -7.78
CA LYS A 174 -48.43 1.91 -7.74
C LYS A 174 -47.71 2.00 -9.09
N LEU A 175 -48.45 1.88 -10.20
CA LEU A 175 -47.91 2.03 -11.54
C LEU A 175 -47.36 3.45 -11.76
N ALA A 176 -48.07 4.47 -11.29
CA ALA A 176 -47.60 5.85 -11.34
C ALA A 176 -46.33 6.06 -10.51
N GLU A 177 -46.27 5.50 -9.29
CA GLU A 177 -45.07 5.56 -8.44
C GLU A 177 -43.84 4.91 -9.11
N VAL A 178 -44.00 3.70 -9.66
CA VAL A 178 -42.91 2.99 -10.35
C VAL A 178 -42.50 3.69 -11.63
N THR A 179 -43.45 4.21 -12.41
CA THR A 179 -43.16 4.99 -13.63
C THR A 179 -42.32 6.22 -13.29
N SER A 180 -42.70 6.98 -12.26
CA SER A 180 -41.95 8.16 -11.83
C SER A 180 -40.52 7.82 -11.37
N LEU A 181 -40.31 6.67 -10.71
CA LEU A 181 -38.97 6.20 -10.36
C LEU A 181 -38.14 5.89 -11.61
N MET A 182 -38.75 5.24 -12.61
CA MET A 182 -38.08 4.88 -13.86
C MET A 182 -37.75 6.09 -14.73
N ASP A 183 -38.56 7.15 -14.69
CA ASP A 183 -38.26 8.43 -15.36
C ASP A 183 -37.00 9.12 -14.80
N GLY A 184 -36.65 8.84 -13.55
CA GLY A 184 -35.40 9.30 -12.93
C GLY A 184 -34.17 8.50 -13.36
N PHE A 185 -34.32 7.27 -13.84
CA PHE A 185 -33.22 6.36 -14.13
C PHE A 185 -32.21 6.87 -15.17
N PRO A 186 -32.59 7.60 -16.24
CA PRO A 186 -31.62 8.21 -17.15
C PRO A 186 -30.62 9.13 -16.45
N LYS A 187 -31.05 9.88 -15.40
CA LYS A 187 -30.15 10.75 -14.63
C LYS A 187 -29.11 9.93 -13.86
N ILE A 188 -29.53 8.81 -13.28
CA ILE A 188 -28.63 7.88 -12.57
C ILE A 188 -27.59 7.31 -13.55
N LYS A 189 -27.99 6.94 -14.77
CA LYS A 189 -27.04 6.47 -15.80
C LYS A 189 -25.96 7.49 -16.13
N ILE A 190 -26.32 8.78 -16.21
CA ILE A 190 -25.35 9.85 -16.47
C ILE A 190 -24.30 9.91 -15.35
N LEU A 191 -24.72 9.77 -14.08
CA LEU A 191 -23.80 9.72 -12.95
C LEU A 191 -22.87 8.49 -13.03
N HIS A 192 -23.38 7.33 -13.43
CA HIS A 192 -22.54 6.14 -13.63
C HIS A 192 -21.49 6.33 -14.74
N VAL A 193 -21.84 7.02 -15.82
CA VAL A 193 -20.87 7.35 -16.86
C VAL A 193 -19.79 8.29 -16.31
N ALA A 194 -20.17 9.28 -15.51
CA ALA A 194 -19.21 10.17 -14.86
C ALA A 194 -18.26 9.40 -13.91
N ASP A 195 -18.79 8.47 -13.10
CA ASP A 195 -17.99 7.59 -12.24
C ASP A 195 -16.92 6.81 -13.03
N ILE A 196 -17.29 6.23 -14.18
CA ILE A 196 -16.36 5.47 -15.03
C ILE A 196 -15.27 6.37 -15.61
N LEU A 197 -15.64 7.57 -16.06
CA LEU A 197 -14.69 8.54 -16.59
C LEU A 197 -13.70 9.02 -15.51
N ASP A 198 -14.19 9.29 -14.31
CA ASP A 198 -13.35 9.67 -13.17
C ASP A 198 -12.43 8.54 -12.73
N TRP A 199 -12.94 7.30 -12.69
CA TRP A 199 -12.13 6.12 -12.43
C TRP A 199 -11.02 5.96 -13.49
N ALA A 200 -11.35 6.06 -14.77
CA ALA A 200 -10.38 5.94 -15.86
C ALA A 200 -9.29 7.03 -15.78
N LYS A 201 -9.69 8.26 -15.45
CA LYS A 201 -8.77 9.38 -15.21
C LYS A 201 -7.82 9.09 -14.04
N CYS A 202 -8.35 8.58 -12.92
CA CYS A 202 -7.55 8.21 -11.75
C CYS A 202 -6.55 7.09 -12.08
N THR A 203 -7.00 6.07 -12.83
CA THR A 203 -6.16 4.94 -13.26
C THR A 203 -5.03 5.41 -14.17
N ARG A 204 -5.33 6.28 -15.15
CA ARG A 204 -4.29 6.86 -16.01
C ARG A 204 -3.25 7.64 -15.20
N GLN A 205 -3.70 8.53 -14.31
CA GLN A 205 -2.81 9.31 -13.45
C GLN A 205 -1.91 8.41 -12.59
N TYR A 206 -2.46 7.34 -12.02
CA TYR A 206 -1.68 6.36 -11.26
C TYR A 206 -0.56 5.74 -12.11
N HIS A 207 -0.87 5.28 -13.32
CA HIS A 207 0.14 4.70 -14.20
C HIS A 207 1.19 5.72 -14.65
N GLU A 208 0.80 6.96 -14.92
CA GLU A 208 1.74 8.05 -15.23
C GLU A 208 2.68 8.34 -14.06
N GLU A 209 2.18 8.43 -12.83
CA GLU A 209 3.01 8.66 -11.63
C GLU A 209 3.92 7.47 -11.33
N MET A 210 3.44 6.24 -11.49
CA MET A 210 4.26 5.04 -11.36
C MET A 210 5.39 5.00 -12.39
N ALA A 211 5.12 5.37 -13.64
CA ALA A 211 6.15 5.49 -14.67
C ALA A 211 7.19 6.56 -14.30
N LYS A 212 6.76 7.74 -13.85
CA LYS A 212 7.67 8.81 -13.38
C LYS A 212 8.53 8.35 -12.20
N LEU A 213 7.99 7.58 -11.27
CA LEU A 213 8.74 7.03 -10.13
C LEU A 213 9.82 6.04 -10.58
N LEU A 214 9.55 5.24 -11.62
CA LEU A 214 10.51 4.31 -12.19
C LEU A 214 11.60 5.04 -12.98
N ASP A 215 11.23 5.95 -13.89
CA ASP A 215 12.16 6.71 -14.72
C ASP A 215 13.14 7.57 -13.91
N LYS A 216 12.66 8.21 -12.84
CA LYS A 216 13.51 9.00 -11.94
C LYS A 216 14.58 8.15 -11.23
N ASN A 217 14.33 6.87 -11.01
CA ASN A 217 15.33 5.99 -10.43
C ASN A 217 16.28 5.42 -11.48
N ILE A 218 15.81 5.12 -12.68
CA ILE A 218 16.69 4.67 -13.78
C ILE A 218 17.74 5.75 -14.11
N LYS A 219 17.33 7.02 -14.21
CA LYS A 219 18.22 8.17 -14.46
C LYS A 219 19.22 8.47 -13.34
N LYS A 220 19.04 7.95 -12.13
CA LYS A 220 20.02 8.07 -11.04
C LYS A 220 21.10 6.98 -11.08
N VAL A 221 20.85 5.90 -11.81
CA VAL A 221 21.69 4.69 -11.86
C VAL A 221 22.51 4.62 -13.16
N THR A 222 22.20 5.49 -14.13
CA THR A 222 22.95 5.68 -15.39
C THR A 222 23.79 6.94 -15.30
#